data_AF-A0AAU7LEX3-F1
#
_entry.id   AF-A0AAU7LEX3-F1
#
_cell.length_a   1.000
_cell.length_b   1.000
_cell.length_c   1.000
_cell.angle_alpha   90.00
_cell.angle_beta   90.00
_cell.angle_gamma   90.00
#
_symmetry.space_group_name_H-M   'P 1'
#
loop_
_entity.id
_entity.type
_entity.pdbx_description
1 polymer ?
#
loop_
_entity_poly.entity_id
_entity_poly.type
_entity_poly.pdbx_seq_one_letter_code
_entity_poly.pdbx_strand_id
1 'polypeptide(L)'
;MDAREIDTNEFAQEPSEQLLELPAVIKATGIKKTKIYEGIKDGTFPAPAKVGRASRWPASEVQAWVREQKNARTTAPPRERPLRYNRSVQHA
;
A
#
# COMPACT_ATOMS: atom_id res chain seq x y z
N MET A 1 -31.56 28.24 -14.40
CA MET A 1 -30.52 27.74 -15.34
C MET A 1 -29.46 27.11 -14.47
N ASP A 2 -29.69 25.84 -14.15
CA ASP A 2 -28.88 25.04 -13.24
C ASP A 2 -27.58 24.62 -13.92
N ALA A 3 -26.47 25.23 -13.54
CA ALA A 3 -25.14 24.67 -13.75
C ALA A 3 -24.68 24.06 -12.41
N ARG A 4 -24.98 22.77 -12.22
CA ARG A 4 -24.35 21.95 -11.16
C ARG A 4 -22.89 21.72 -11.58
N GLU A 5 -22.04 22.72 -11.36
CA GLU A 5 -20.60 22.59 -11.47
C GLU A 5 -20.03 22.16 -10.12
N ILE A 6 -19.84 20.85 -9.96
CA ILE A 6 -18.61 20.27 -9.37
C ILE A 6 -18.64 18.78 -9.67
N ASP A 7 -18.11 18.47 -10.85
CA ASP A 7 -17.76 17.14 -11.27
C ASP A 7 -16.52 16.67 -10.51
N THR A 8 -16.56 15.40 -10.09
CA THR A 8 -15.41 14.55 -9.80
C THR A 8 -14.42 15.04 -8.74
N ASN A 9 -14.73 14.72 -7.48
CA ASN A 9 -13.84 14.04 -6.53
C ASN A 9 -12.31 14.24 -6.78
N GLU A 10 -11.86 15.48 -6.63
CA GLU A 10 -10.46 15.89 -6.71
C GLU A 10 -9.77 15.76 -5.33
N PHE A 11 -9.94 14.60 -4.70
CA PHE A 11 -9.09 14.17 -3.58
C PHE A 11 -8.11 13.11 -4.06
N ALA A 12 -7.52 13.35 -5.24
CA ALA A 12 -6.27 12.72 -5.61
C ALA A 12 -5.21 13.26 -4.65
N GLN A 13 -5.11 12.62 -3.48
CA GLN A 13 -4.08 12.92 -2.51
C GLN A 13 -2.74 12.71 -3.21
N GLU A 14 -2.07 13.81 -3.57
CA GLU A 14 -0.64 13.85 -3.84
C GLU A 14 0.02 13.16 -2.65
N PRO A 15 0.64 11.98 -2.84
CA PRO A 15 1.16 11.22 -1.73
C PRO A 15 2.37 11.97 -1.20
N SER A 16 2.14 12.78 -0.18
CA SER A 16 3.21 13.40 0.59
C SER A 16 4.16 12.29 1.06
N GLU A 17 5.47 12.52 1.00
CA GLU A 17 6.50 11.58 1.48
C GLU A 17 6.50 11.44 3.02
N GLN A 18 5.35 11.63 3.64
CA GLN A 18 5.12 11.47 5.06
C GLN A 18 5.19 10.00 5.43
N LEU A 19 5.94 9.74 6.49
CA LEU A 19 6.10 8.42 7.07
C LEU A 19 5.03 8.23 8.15
N LEU A 20 4.04 7.40 7.84
CA LEU A 20 2.94 7.04 8.72
C LEU A 20 3.40 6.06 9.80
N GLU A 21 2.96 6.30 11.02
CA GLU A 21 3.06 5.34 12.11
C GLU A 21 1.94 4.29 12.03
N LEU A 22 2.14 3.15 12.70
CA LEU A 22 1.19 2.04 12.73
C LEU A 22 -0.28 2.46 12.98
N PRO A 23 -0.64 3.32 13.95
CA PRO A 23 -2.04 3.71 14.15
C PRO A 23 -2.61 4.52 12.99
N ALA A 24 -1.79 5.31 12.28
CA ALA A 24 -2.24 6.00 11.07
C ALA A 24 -2.49 5.01 9.93
N VAL A 25 -1.62 3.99 9.77
CA VAL A 25 -1.82 2.92 8.79
C VAL A 25 -3.09 2.12 9.07
N ILE A 26 -3.37 1.80 10.34
CA ILE A 26 -4.62 1.13 10.76
C ILE A 26 -5.84 1.98 10.39
N LYS A 27 -5.80 3.30 10.65
CA LYS A 27 -6.89 4.21 10.30
C LYS A 27 -7.09 4.31 8.78
N ALA A 28 -6.00 4.35 8.00
CA ALA A 28 -6.06 4.47 6.55
C ALA A 28 -6.57 3.20 5.86
N THR A 29 -6.17 2.02 6.36
CA THR A 29 -6.49 0.73 5.73
C THR A 29 -7.70 0.04 6.35
N GLY A 30 -8.11 0.42 7.56
CA GLY A 30 -9.11 -0.29 8.36
C GLY A 30 -8.63 -1.66 8.88
N ILE A 31 -7.36 -2.02 8.66
CA ILE A 31 -6.81 -3.31 9.07
C ILE A 31 -6.21 -3.22 10.47
N LYS A 32 -6.49 -4.21 11.32
CA LYS A 32 -5.89 -4.31 12.65
C LYS A 32 -4.39 -4.58 12.59
N LYS A 33 -3.64 -4.07 13.56
CA LYS A 33 -2.18 -4.27 13.68
C LYS A 33 -1.69 -5.69 13.37
N THR A 34 -2.36 -6.70 13.90
CA THR A 34 -1.97 -8.11 13.76
C THR A 34 -2.01 -8.53 12.29
N LYS A 35 -3.08 -8.14 11.58
CA LYS A 35 -3.25 -8.43 10.16
C LYS A 35 -2.28 -7.66 9.28
N ILE A 36 -1.88 -6.45 9.67
CA ILE A 36 -0.79 -5.72 9.00
C ILE A 36 0.52 -6.51 9.11
N TYR A 37 0.89 -6.96 10.31
CA TYR A 37 2.10 -7.76 10.50
C TYR A 37 2.04 -9.14 9.82
N GLU A 38 0.87 -9.80 9.81
CA GLU A 38 0.64 -11.01 9.01
C GLU A 38 0.83 -10.73 7.52
N GLY A 39 0.25 -9.63 7.00
CA GLY A 39 0.38 -9.23 5.59
C GLY A 39 1.81 -8.87 5.20
N ILE A 40 2.60 -8.27 6.11
CA ILE A 40 4.03 -8.02 5.89
C ILE A 40 4.80 -9.35 5.82
N LYS A 41 4.47 -10.31 6.68
CA LYS A 41 5.07 -11.65 6.66
C LYS A 41 4.71 -12.42 5.38
N ASP A 42 3.49 -12.25 4.91
CA ASP A 42 2.95 -12.88 3.71
C ASP A 42 3.41 -12.18 2.41
N GLY A 43 3.94 -10.96 2.50
CA GLY A 43 4.34 -10.14 1.35
C GLY A 43 3.16 -9.42 0.66
N THR A 44 1.97 -9.48 1.25
CA THR A 44 0.73 -8.88 0.73
C THR A 44 0.55 -7.42 1.20
N PHE A 45 1.32 -6.95 2.17
CA PHE A 45 1.26 -5.59 2.71
C PHE A 45 2.62 -4.88 2.60
N PRO A 46 2.67 -3.57 2.31
CA PRO A 46 3.94 -2.83 2.20
C PRO A 46 4.80 -2.95 3.45
N ALA A 47 6.09 -3.18 3.23
CA ALA A 47 7.06 -3.33 4.31
C ALA A 47 7.27 -1.99 5.03
N PRO A 48 7.45 -2.00 6.37
CA PRO A 48 7.80 -0.78 7.08
C PRO A 48 9.20 -0.31 6.70
N ALA A 49 9.33 0.97 6.39
CA ALA A 49 10.59 1.69 6.40
C ALA A 49 11.10 1.80 7.85
N LYS A 50 12.30 1.28 8.10
CA LYS A 50 12.95 1.37 9.41
C LYS A 50 13.53 2.76 9.60
N VAL A 51 12.93 3.54 10.50
CA VAL A 51 13.49 4.82 10.96
C VAL A 51 14.00 4.65 12.38
N GLY A 52 15.25 4.20 12.50
CA GLY A 52 15.87 3.87 13.79
C GLY A 52 15.13 2.74 14.52
N ARG A 53 14.52 3.06 15.66
CA ARG A 53 13.73 2.11 16.48
C ARG A 53 12.24 2.05 16.08
N ALA A 54 11.80 2.96 15.21
CA ALA A 54 10.40 3.06 14.79
C ALA A 54 10.20 2.43 13.42
N SER A 55 9.13 1.65 13.30
CA SER A 55 8.59 1.18 12.02
C SER A 55 7.64 2.25 11.48
N ARG A 56 7.95 2.80 10.30
CA ARG A 56 7.06 3.74 9.62
C ARG A 56 6.79 3.32 8.19
N TRP A 57 5.64 3.71 7.65
CA TRP A 57 5.24 3.37 6.29
C TRP A 57 5.13 4.63 5.45
N PRO A 58 5.72 4.69 4.24
CA PRO A 58 5.47 5.77 3.32
C PRO A 58 3.97 5.88 3.04
N ALA A 59 3.39 7.07 3.23
CA ALA A 59 1.98 7.30 2.95
C ALA A 59 1.63 6.93 1.50
N SER A 60 2.56 7.18 0.57
CA SER A 60 2.45 6.78 -0.84
C SER A 60 2.20 5.29 -1.02
N GLU A 61 2.99 4.42 -0.37
CA GLU A 61 2.85 2.97 -0.50
C GLU A 61 1.54 2.45 0.11
N VAL A 62 1.14 2.99 1.27
CA VAL A 62 -0.13 2.60 1.91
C VAL A 62 -1.32 3.00 1.05
N GLN A 63 -1.29 4.21 0.47
CA GLN A 63 -2.33 4.70 -0.43
C GLN A 63 -2.37 3.90 -1.73
N ALA A 64 -1.21 3.59 -2.32
CA ALA A 64 -1.11 2.72 -3.49
C ALA A 64 -1.76 1.36 -3.21
N TRP A 65 -1.43 0.73 -2.08
CA TRP A 65 -2.03 -0.54 -1.67
C TRP A 65 -3.56 -0.45 -1.53
N VAL A 66 -4.09 0.61 -0.92
CA VAL A 66 -5.55 0.80 -0.81
C VAL A 66 -6.19 0.95 -2.19
N ARG A 67 -5.55 1.69 -3.11
CA ARG A 67 -6.00 1.82 -4.50
C ARG A 67 -5.96 0.47 -5.21
N GLU A 68 -4.91 -0.33 -5.02
CA GLU A 68 -4.81 -1.69 -5.55
C GLU A 68 -5.92 -2.60 -5.03
N GLN A 69 -6.27 -2.55 -3.73
CA GLN A 69 -7.38 -3.34 -3.19
C GLN A 69 -8.74 -2.89 -3.76
N LYS A 70 -8.96 -1.58 -3.90
CA LYS A 70 -10.16 -1.03 -4.56
C LYS A 70 -10.23 -1.46 -6.02
N ASN A 71 -9.09 -1.44 -6.72
CA ASN A 71 -9.01 -1.85 -8.10
C ASN A 71 -9.20 -3.36 -8.22
N ALA A 72 -8.57 -4.19 -7.39
CA ALA A 72 -8.76 -5.64 -7.36
C ALA A 72 -10.22 -6.06 -7.16
N ARG A 73 -11.01 -5.26 -6.44
CA ARG A 73 -12.47 -5.46 -6.31
C ARG A 73 -13.25 -5.14 -7.60
N THR A 74 -12.75 -4.20 -8.41
CA THR A 74 -13.44 -3.68 -9.61
C THR A 74 -12.85 -4.23 -10.92
N THR A 75 -11.61 -4.69 -10.91
CA THR A 75 -10.88 -5.29 -12.03
C THR A 75 -9.97 -6.38 -11.48
N ALA A 76 -10.17 -7.61 -11.91
CA ALA A 76 -9.17 -8.66 -11.69
C ALA A 76 -7.99 -8.37 -12.63
N PRO A 77 -6.77 -8.06 -12.13
CA PRO A 77 -5.60 -7.96 -13.00
C PRO A 77 -5.21 -9.35 -13.51
N PRO A 78 -4.61 -9.47 -14.71
CA PRO A 78 -4.15 -10.74 -15.25
C PRO A 78 -3.12 -11.35 -14.32
N ARG A 79 -3.14 -12.68 -14.24
CA ARG A 79 -2.36 -13.52 -13.33
C ARG A 79 -0.86 -13.43 -13.65
N GLU A 80 -0.18 -12.38 -13.21
CA GLU A 80 1.27 -12.28 -13.38
C GLU A 80 1.95 -13.10 -12.28
N ARG A 81 2.48 -14.25 -12.70
CA ARG A 81 3.30 -15.14 -11.88
C ARG A 81 4.56 -14.35 -11.46
N PRO A 82 4.89 -14.23 -10.16
CA PRO A 82 6.13 -13.58 -9.77
C PRO A 82 7.30 -14.36 -10.38
N LEU A 83 8.17 -13.64 -11.11
CA LEU A 83 9.46 -14.15 -11.55
C LEU A 83 10.16 -14.69 -10.31
N ARG A 84 10.46 -15.99 -10.32
CA ARG A 84 11.35 -16.59 -9.34
C ARG A 84 12.66 -15.80 -9.38
N TYR A 85 12.94 -15.06 -8.31
CA TYR A 85 14.28 -14.53 -8.09
C TYR A 85 15.20 -15.73 -7.89
N ASN A 86 15.87 -16.14 -8.97
CA ASN A 86 16.89 -17.16 -8.93
C ASN A 86 18.05 -16.65 -8.07
N ARG A 87 18.04 -16.98 -6.78
CA ARG A 87 19.25 -17.00 -5.97
C ARG A 87 20.09 -18.19 -6.44
N SER A 88 20.85 -17.99 -7.49
CA SER A 88 21.92 -18.91 -7.91
C SER A 88 23.00 -18.09 -8.59
N VAL A 89 23.91 -17.54 -7.78
CA VAL A 89 25.29 -17.29 -8.16
C VAL A 89 26.11 -17.03 -6.88
N GLN A 90 27.27 -17.70 -6.81
CA GLN A 90 28.42 -17.50 -5.91
C GLN A 90 28.46 -18.37 -4.63
N HIS A 91 29.06 -19.56 -4.73
CA HIS A 91 30.43 -19.81 -4.27
C HIS A 91 30.94 -21.11 -4.92
N ALA A 92 31.98 -20.95 -5.75
CA ALA A 92 32.89 -22.01 -6.16
C ALA A 92 34.09 -21.98 -5.21
#